data_AF-A0A926AJH4-F1
#
_entry.id   AF-A0A926AJH4-F1
#
_cell.length_a   1.000
_cell.length_b   1.000
_cell.length_c   1.000
_cell.angle_alpha   90.00
_cell.angle_beta   90.00
_cell.angle_gamma   90.00
#
_symmetry.space_group_name_H-M   'P 1'
#
loop_
_entity.id
_entity.type
_entity.pdbx_description
1 polymer ?
#
loop_
_entity_poly.entity_id
_entity_poly.type
_entity_poly.pdbx_seq_one_letter_code
_entity_poly.pdbx_strand_id
1 'polypeptide(L)'
;TIPAVLDPNNNNITGIIFDLTVNAGETFAGGFANIGITLFGHGDPDGIPANGDEQFGLQYQVVGASERNIALAPGTYSIEVPLVGANPMTFATQNFADAFGDGPNQLFQISAFQFFISKSGGFPATVYIDNVRTVEVPEPTSMAVVGIAGGLMLSRRRRSA
;
A
#
# COMPACT_ATOMS: atom_id res chain seq x y z
N THR A 1 7.71 -5.12 15.80
CA THR A 1 8.02 -3.83 15.15
C THR A 1 7.51 -3.90 13.74
N ILE A 2 6.68 -2.93 13.33
CA ILE A 2 6.24 -2.83 11.93
C ILE A 2 7.48 -2.45 11.10
N PRO A 3 7.65 -3.03 9.89
CA PRO A 3 8.67 -2.55 8.96
C PRO A 3 8.55 -1.03 8.79
N ALA A 4 9.66 -0.30 8.91
CA ALA A 4 9.67 1.16 8.76
C ALA A 4 9.10 1.64 7.42
N VAL A 5 9.03 0.75 6.44
CA VAL A 5 8.45 0.98 5.13
C VAL A 5 6.92 1.13 5.16
N LEU A 6 6.23 0.64 6.19
CA LEU A 6 4.79 0.82 6.41
C LEU A 6 4.56 1.87 7.51
N ASP A 7 5.20 3.02 7.36
CA ASP A 7 4.93 4.19 8.20
C ASP A 7 3.55 4.75 7.81
N PRO A 8 2.57 4.86 8.73
CA PRO A 8 1.27 5.45 8.45
C PRO A 8 1.36 6.90 7.95
N ASN A 9 2.46 7.60 8.22
CA ASN A 9 2.70 8.97 7.73
C ASN A 9 3.42 9.02 6.37
N ASN A 10 3.78 7.87 5.78
CA ASN A 10 4.37 7.82 4.45
C ASN A 10 3.28 7.83 3.37
N ASN A 11 2.91 9.04 2.95
CA ASN A 11 1.88 9.26 1.93
C ASN A 11 2.28 8.86 0.51
N ASN A 12 3.53 8.42 0.29
CA ASN A 12 4.02 8.02 -1.03
C ASN A 12 3.75 6.54 -1.34
N ILE A 13 3.33 5.75 -0.36
CA ILE A 13 3.05 4.32 -0.55
C ILE A 13 1.76 4.15 -1.35
N THR A 14 1.88 3.53 -2.52
CA THR A 14 0.75 3.30 -3.45
C THR A 14 0.41 1.83 -3.61
N GLY A 15 1.33 0.93 -3.25
CA GLY A 15 1.18 -0.50 -3.45
C GLY A 15 2.15 -1.31 -2.62
N ILE A 16 1.92 -2.61 -2.59
CA ILE A 16 2.88 -3.62 -2.14
C ILE A 16 3.19 -4.51 -3.33
N ILE A 17 4.47 -4.69 -3.60
CA ILE A 17 4.96 -5.61 -4.62
C ILE A 17 5.73 -6.73 -3.97
N PHE A 18 5.53 -7.94 -4.48
CA PHE A 18 6.16 -9.17 -4.01
C PHE A 18 6.35 -10.10 -5.20
N ASP A 19 7.25 -11.05 -5.04
CA ASP A 19 7.41 -12.12 -6.01
C ASP A 19 6.59 -13.32 -5.55
N LEU A 20 5.82 -13.90 -6.48
CA LEU A 20 4.99 -15.07 -6.26
C LEU A 20 5.49 -16.20 -7.15
N THR A 21 5.85 -17.32 -6.54
CA THR A 21 6.29 -18.52 -7.24
C THR A 21 5.26 -19.63 -7.13
N VAL A 22 4.91 -20.22 -8.28
CA VAL A 22 4.09 -21.43 -8.42
C VAL A 22 5.00 -22.53 -8.97
N ASN A 23 5.22 -23.62 -8.22
CA ASN A 23 6.02 -24.72 -8.74
C ASN A 23 5.24 -25.57 -9.75
N ALA A 24 5.99 -26.36 -10.54
CA ALA A 24 5.40 -27.36 -11.41
C ALA A 24 4.53 -28.34 -10.60
N GLY A 25 3.27 -28.53 -11.02
CA GLY A 25 2.31 -29.39 -10.33
C GLY A 25 1.51 -28.72 -9.21
N GLU A 26 1.82 -27.47 -8.85
CA GLU A 26 1.13 -26.71 -7.79
C GLU A 26 0.15 -25.65 -8.33
N THR A 27 -0.10 -25.69 -9.64
CA THR A 27 -1.00 -24.77 -10.32
C THR A 27 -2.41 -24.84 -9.74
N PHE A 28 -3.00 -23.67 -9.50
CA PHE A 28 -4.38 -23.60 -9.03
C PHE A 28 -5.34 -24.14 -10.10
N ALA A 29 -6.08 -25.19 -9.76
CA ALA A 29 -7.00 -25.87 -10.68
C ALA A 29 -8.47 -25.42 -10.54
N GLY A 30 -8.77 -24.43 -9.70
CA GLY A 30 -10.11 -23.88 -9.55
C GLY A 30 -10.43 -22.78 -10.56
N GLY A 31 -11.62 -22.18 -10.45
CA GLY A 31 -12.10 -21.14 -11.37
C GLY A 31 -11.45 -19.78 -11.14
N PHE A 32 -11.41 -19.30 -9.90
CA PHE A 32 -10.71 -18.06 -9.54
C PHE A 32 -9.86 -18.23 -8.28
N ALA A 33 -8.72 -17.55 -8.26
CA ALA A 33 -7.90 -17.32 -7.08
C ALA A 33 -7.36 -15.90 -7.16
N ASN A 34 -7.73 -15.06 -6.21
CA ASN A 34 -7.28 -13.67 -6.10
C ASN A 34 -6.47 -13.50 -4.82
N ILE A 35 -5.33 -12.84 -4.92
CA ILE A 35 -4.53 -12.39 -3.79
C ILE A 35 -4.78 -10.91 -3.52
N GLY A 36 -4.87 -10.56 -2.24
CA GLY A 36 -4.95 -9.19 -1.78
C GLY A 36 -4.23 -9.01 -0.45
N ILE A 37 -4.28 -7.79 0.07
CA ILE A 37 -3.63 -7.42 1.33
C ILE A 37 -4.65 -6.80 2.26
N THR A 38 -4.54 -7.17 3.52
CA THR A 38 -5.20 -6.52 4.64
C THR A 38 -4.12 -5.88 5.50
N LEU A 39 -4.30 -4.60 5.83
CA LEU A 39 -3.53 -3.90 6.86
C LEU A 39 -4.41 -3.77 8.11
N PHE A 40 -3.80 -3.95 9.26
CA PHE A 40 -4.45 -3.74 10.55
C PHE A 40 -3.87 -2.50 11.19
N GLY A 41 -4.71 -1.64 11.74
CA GLY A 41 -4.27 -0.41 12.36
C GLY A 41 -5.08 -0.01 13.58
N HIS A 42 -4.65 1.11 14.17
CA HIS A 42 -5.32 1.78 15.27
C HIS A 42 -5.93 3.06 14.75
N GLY A 43 -7.19 3.32 15.09
CA GLY A 43 -7.93 4.50 14.67
C GLY A 43 -8.21 5.44 15.84
N ASP A 44 -8.19 6.72 15.54
CA ASP A 44 -8.56 7.80 16.46
C ASP A 44 -9.80 8.51 15.87
N PRO A 45 -11.00 8.30 16.44
CA PRO A 45 -12.24 8.90 15.94
C PRO A 45 -12.24 10.43 15.96
N ASP A 46 -11.63 11.06 16.96
CA ASP A 46 -11.69 12.51 17.17
C ASP A 46 -10.35 13.24 16.89
N GLY A 47 -9.28 12.49 16.67
CA GLY A 47 -7.94 12.98 16.39
C GLY A 47 -7.23 13.54 17.62
N ILE A 48 -7.68 13.19 18.83
CA ILE A 48 -7.09 13.58 20.11
C ILE A 48 -6.38 12.36 20.73
N PRO A 49 -5.05 12.29 20.65
CA PRO A 49 -4.32 11.13 21.16
C PRO A 49 -4.46 10.94 22.67
N ALA A 50 -4.56 9.67 23.07
CA ALA A 50 -4.57 9.19 24.46
C ALA A 50 -5.75 9.70 25.29
N ASN A 51 -6.94 9.85 24.70
CA ASN A 51 -8.17 10.25 25.38
C ASN A 51 -9.03 9.05 25.83
N GLY A 52 -8.70 7.82 25.39
CA GLY A 52 -9.38 6.57 25.74
C GLY A 52 -10.46 6.10 24.76
N ASP A 53 -10.65 6.75 23.61
CA ASP A 53 -11.56 6.31 22.56
C ASP A 53 -10.87 5.55 21.40
N GLU A 54 -9.57 5.29 21.53
CA GLU A 54 -8.76 4.67 20.48
C GLU A 54 -9.25 3.25 20.17
N GLN A 55 -9.38 2.97 18.87
CA GLN A 55 -9.83 1.68 18.37
C GLN A 55 -8.64 0.87 17.87
N PHE A 56 -8.59 -0.41 18.24
CA PHE A 56 -7.48 -1.30 17.91
C PHE A 56 -7.91 -2.44 16.99
N GLY A 57 -7.01 -2.88 16.12
CA GLY A 57 -7.26 -4.03 15.23
C GLY A 57 -8.22 -3.74 14.08
N LEU A 58 -8.34 -2.46 13.70
CA LEU A 58 -9.20 -2.03 12.60
C LEU A 58 -8.62 -2.48 11.26
N GLN A 59 -9.50 -2.98 10.39
CA GLN A 59 -9.10 -3.63 9.14
C GLN A 59 -9.22 -2.69 7.94
N TYR A 60 -8.08 -2.34 7.34
CA TYR A 60 -8.04 -1.76 6.00
C TYR A 60 -7.77 -2.88 4.99
N GLN A 61 -8.81 -3.34 4.29
CA GLN A 61 -8.69 -4.38 3.28
C GLN A 61 -8.77 -3.78 1.88
N VAL A 62 -7.85 -4.18 1.00
CA VAL A 62 -7.92 -3.77 -0.41
C VAL A 62 -9.22 -4.24 -1.06
N VAL A 63 -9.81 -3.41 -1.92
CA VAL A 63 -11.03 -3.77 -2.63
C VAL A 63 -10.75 -4.75 -3.78
N GLY A 64 -11.78 -5.46 -4.26
CA GLY A 64 -11.63 -6.47 -5.31
C GLY A 64 -10.97 -5.97 -6.61
N ALA A 65 -11.09 -4.68 -6.94
CA ALA A 65 -10.39 -4.08 -8.09
C ALA A 65 -8.85 -3.97 -7.91
N SER A 66 -8.39 -3.95 -6.66
CA SER A 66 -6.97 -3.91 -6.28
C SER A 66 -6.37 -5.30 -6.09
N GLU A 67 -7.20 -6.33 -5.91
CA GLU A 67 -6.76 -7.72 -5.86
C GLU A 67 -6.11 -8.17 -7.19
N ARG A 68 -5.33 -9.25 -7.14
CA ARG A 68 -4.62 -9.80 -8.28
C ARG A 68 -4.94 -11.27 -8.47
N ASN A 69 -5.31 -11.66 -9.69
CA ASN A 69 -5.55 -13.07 -9.99
C ASN A 69 -4.22 -13.85 -9.98
N ILE A 70 -4.21 -15.01 -9.31
CA ILE A 70 -3.06 -15.89 -9.15
C ILE A 70 -3.29 -17.30 -9.73
N ALA A 71 -4.29 -17.48 -10.59
CA ALA A 71 -4.45 -18.69 -11.39
C ALA A 71 -3.41 -18.71 -12.53
N LEU A 72 -2.14 -18.75 -12.14
CA LEU A 72 -0.96 -18.64 -13.00
C LEU A 72 -0.36 -20.02 -13.28
N ALA A 73 0.23 -20.18 -14.45
CA ALA A 73 1.05 -21.34 -14.77
C ALA A 73 2.29 -21.40 -13.85
N PRO A 74 3.01 -22.55 -13.82
CA PRO A 74 4.27 -22.62 -13.07
C PRO A 74 5.27 -21.55 -13.51
N GLY A 75 5.88 -20.87 -12.54
CA GLY A 75 6.79 -19.76 -12.76
C GLY A 75 6.88 -18.81 -11.57
N THR A 76 7.76 -17.82 -11.67
CA THR A 76 7.89 -16.71 -10.70
C THR A 76 7.42 -15.41 -11.34
N TYR A 77 6.56 -14.68 -10.63
CA TYR A 77 5.89 -13.48 -11.12
C TYR A 77 6.05 -12.35 -10.11
N SER A 78 6.39 -11.14 -10.56
CA SER A 78 6.34 -9.96 -9.71
C SER A 78 4.93 -9.37 -9.74
N ILE A 79 4.26 -9.37 -8.60
CA ILE A 79 2.86 -8.97 -8.45
C ILE A 79 2.80 -7.71 -7.59
N GLU A 80 2.19 -6.67 -8.13
CA GLU A 80 1.86 -5.45 -7.39
C GLU A 80 0.38 -5.43 -7.02
N VAL A 81 0.09 -5.26 -5.74
CA VAL A 81 -1.24 -5.01 -5.17
C VAL A 81 -1.33 -3.53 -4.77
N PRO A 82 -2.13 -2.72 -5.48
CA PRO A 82 -2.37 -1.33 -5.10
C PRO A 82 -3.04 -1.25 -3.73
N LEU A 83 -2.64 -0.29 -2.91
CA LEU A 83 -3.22 -0.03 -1.60
C LEU A 83 -4.41 0.92 -1.73
N VAL A 84 -5.46 0.45 -2.41
CA VAL A 84 -6.78 1.08 -2.43
C VAL A 84 -7.77 0.13 -1.78
N GLY A 85 -8.36 0.55 -0.67
CA GLY A 85 -9.11 -0.30 0.24
C GLY A 85 -10.22 0.43 0.96
N ALA A 86 -10.99 -0.32 1.73
CA ALA A 86 -12.05 0.23 2.58
C ALA A 86 -11.44 0.74 3.90
N ASN A 87 -11.65 2.01 4.23
CA ASN A 87 -11.33 2.53 5.55
C ASN A 87 -12.39 2.05 6.56
N PRO A 88 -12.01 1.35 7.64
CA PRO A 88 -12.95 0.81 8.62
C PRO A 88 -13.65 1.89 9.46
N MET A 89 -13.12 3.11 9.53
CA MET A 89 -13.72 4.24 10.25
C MET A 89 -14.82 4.92 9.45
N THR A 90 -14.59 5.10 8.14
CA THR A 90 -15.48 5.89 7.26
C THR A 90 -16.31 5.02 6.31
N PHE A 91 -15.95 3.73 6.16
CA PHE A 91 -16.45 2.80 5.16
C PHE A 91 -16.25 3.25 3.71
N ALA A 92 -15.47 4.32 3.48
CA ALA A 92 -15.15 4.81 2.15
C ALA A 92 -14.04 3.97 1.52
N THR A 93 -14.11 3.78 0.19
CA THR A 93 -12.96 3.28 -0.57
C THR A 93 -12.01 4.45 -0.82
N GLN A 94 -10.77 4.30 -0.37
CA GLN A 94 -9.77 5.34 -0.45
C GLN A 94 -8.37 4.74 -0.60
N ASN A 95 -7.39 5.58 -0.92
CA ASN A 95 -6.00 5.15 -1.00
C ASN A 95 -5.38 5.06 0.41
N PHE A 96 -4.16 4.51 0.46
CA PHE A 96 -3.40 4.40 1.70
C PHE A 96 -3.19 5.74 2.42
N ALA A 97 -2.76 6.79 1.70
CA ALA A 97 -2.46 8.10 2.27
C ALA A 97 -3.69 8.81 2.88
N ASP A 98 -4.89 8.51 2.39
CA ASP A 98 -6.13 9.03 2.95
C ASP A 98 -6.61 8.20 4.16
N ALA A 99 -6.23 6.92 4.23
CA ALA A 99 -6.65 5.98 5.29
C ALA A 99 -5.73 5.95 6.50
N PHE A 100 -4.45 6.29 6.34
CA PHE A 100 -3.45 6.26 7.39
C PHE A 100 -2.89 7.67 7.63
N GLY A 101 -2.55 7.96 8.88
CA GLY A 101 -2.06 9.27 9.31
C GLY A 101 -2.67 9.72 10.64
N ASP A 102 -2.29 10.93 11.06
CA ASP A 102 -2.70 11.52 12.35
C ASP A 102 -4.00 12.34 12.29
N GLY A 103 -4.72 12.29 11.17
CA GLY A 103 -5.99 13.00 10.97
C GLY A 103 -7.19 12.29 11.58
N PRO A 104 -8.33 13.00 11.74
CA PRO A 104 -9.56 12.40 12.25
C PRO A 104 -10.06 11.30 11.30
N ASN A 105 -10.51 10.17 11.86
CA ASN A 105 -10.94 8.97 11.13
C ASN A 105 -9.84 8.31 10.27
N GLN A 106 -8.57 8.62 10.53
CA GLN A 106 -7.44 7.91 9.97
C GLN A 106 -6.90 6.87 10.94
N LEU A 107 -6.18 5.91 10.38
CA LEU A 107 -5.46 4.89 11.13
C LEU A 107 -4.05 5.43 11.43
N PHE A 108 -3.82 5.89 12.66
CA PHE A 108 -2.56 6.54 13.07
C PHE A 108 -1.40 5.55 13.30
N GLN A 109 -1.70 4.26 13.35
CA GLN A 109 -0.68 3.22 13.52
C GLN A 109 -1.06 1.99 12.74
N ILE A 110 -0.13 1.43 11.96
CA ILE A 110 -0.23 0.06 11.44
C ILE A 110 0.28 -0.88 12.52
N SER A 111 -0.40 -2.00 12.78
CA SER A 111 0.01 -3.00 13.78
C SER A 111 0.38 -4.33 13.14
N ALA A 112 -0.24 -4.68 12.01
CA ALA A 112 0.04 -5.90 11.27
C ALA A 112 -0.38 -5.77 9.79
N PHE A 113 0.05 -6.73 8.98
CA PHE A 113 -0.50 -6.95 7.65
C PHE A 113 -0.67 -8.45 7.39
N GLN A 114 -1.55 -8.77 6.45
CA GLN A 114 -1.86 -10.13 6.03
C GLN A 114 -2.04 -10.17 4.52
N PHE A 115 -1.41 -11.14 3.85
CA PHE A 115 -1.85 -11.57 2.53
C PHE A 115 -3.04 -12.50 2.68
N PHE A 116 -4.10 -12.28 1.91
CA PHE A 116 -5.21 -13.20 1.81
C PHE A 116 -5.34 -13.73 0.39
N ILE A 117 -5.77 -14.98 0.25
CA ILE A 117 -6.08 -15.60 -1.04
C ILE A 117 -7.55 -16.00 -1.01
N SER A 118 -8.37 -15.31 -1.79
CA SER A 118 -9.77 -15.66 -2.03
C SER A 118 -9.86 -16.58 -3.24
N LYS A 119 -10.42 -17.78 -3.07
CA LYS A 119 -10.48 -18.79 -4.13
C LYS A 119 -11.84 -19.44 -4.24
N SER A 120 -12.23 -19.83 -5.46
CA SER A 120 -13.43 -20.63 -5.69
C SER A 120 -13.21 -22.08 -5.29
N GLY A 121 -14.12 -22.62 -4.49
CA GLY A 121 -14.17 -24.05 -4.18
C GLY A 121 -13.09 -24.54 -3.22
N GLY A 122 -13.08 -25.86 -2.97
CA GLY A 122 -12.16 -26.52 -2.05
C GLY A 122 -10.79 -26.86 -2.62
N PHE A 123 -10.43 -26.34 -3.79
CA PHE A 123 -9.17 -26.69 -4.46
C PHE A 123 -7.96 -26.15 -3.69
N PRO A 124 -6.92 -26.96 -3.43
CA PRO A 124 -5.71 -26.46 -2.79
C PRO A 124 -4.98 -25.48 -3.72
N ALA A 125 -4.23 -24.56 -3.11
CA ALA A 125 -3.32 -23.67 -3.79
C ALA A 125 -2.05 -23.61 -2.94
N THR A 126 -0.90 -23.89 -3.54
CA THR A 126 0.42 -23.71 -2.90
C THR A 126 1.16 -22.65 -3.69
N VAL A 127 1.58 -21.60 -3.00
CA VAL A 127 2.37 -20.50 -3.56
C VAL A 127 3.45 -20.10 -2.57
N TYR A 128 4.55 -19.58 -3.10
CA TYR A 128 5.64 -19.02 -2.30
C TYR A 128 5.67 -17.51 -2.54
N ILE A 129 5.76 -16.73 -1.46
CA ILE A 129 5.80 -15.27 -1.51
C ILE A 129 7.15 -14.82 -0.93
N ASP A 130 7.90 -14.05 -1.70
CA ASP A 130 9.18 -13.46 -1.29
C ASP A 130 9.34 -12.03 -1.83
N ASN A 131 10.47 -11.38 -1.50
CA ASN A 131 10.84 -10.02 -1.93
C ASN A 131 9.75 -8.95 -1.73
N VAL A 132 9.01 -9.05 -0.63
CA VAL A 132 7.94 -8.11 -0.26
C VAL A 132 8.52 -6.72 -0.01
N ARG A 133 8.03 -5.72 -0.73
CA ARG A 133 8.44 -4.32 -0.64
C ARG A 133 7.28 -3.38 -0.98
N THR A 134 7.37 -2.13 -0.56
CA THR A 134 6.40 -1.10 -0.96
C THR A 134 6.70 -0.58 -2.36
N VAL A 135 5.66 -0.07 -3.01
CA VAL A 135 5.78 0.78 -4.19
C VAL A 135 5.54 2.21 -3.75
N GLU A 136 6.54 3.06 -3.93
CA GLU A 136 6.51 4.46 -3.56
C GLU A 136 6.53 5.33 -4.82
N VAL A 137 5.68 6.37 -4.86
CA VAL A 137 5.78 7.40 -5.88
C VAL A 137 6.86 8.39 -5.42
N PRO A 138 7.93 8.63 -6.22
CA PRO A 138 8.93 9.61 -5.86
C PRO A 138 8.28 11.00 -5.71
N GLU A 139 8.58 11.68 -4.60
CA GLU A 139 8.20 13.09 -4.40
C GLU A 139 8.55 13.90 -5.66
N PRO A 140 7.63 14.73 -6.19
CA PRO A 140 7.92 15.54 -7.35
C PRO A 140 9.14 16.40 -7.05
N THR A 141 10.17 16.32 -7.91
CA THR A 141 11.44 17.06 -7.84
C THR A 141 11.24 18.56 -8.12
N SER A 142 10.40 19.20 -7.31
CA SER A 142 10.10 20.63 -7.31
C SER A 142 11.34 21.48 -7.01
N MET A 143 12.37 20.90 -6.37
CA MET A 143 13.68 21.52 -6.16
C MET A 143 14.51 21.70 -7.45
N ALA A 144 14.27 20.91 -8.51
CA ALA A 144 14.98 21.08 -9.78
C ALA A 144 14.50 22.35 -10.52
N VAL A 145 13.24 22.73 -10.36
CA VAL A 145 12.64 23.90 -11.02
C VAL A 145 13.09 25.21 -10.35
N VAL A 146 13.24 25.23 -9.03
CA VAL A 146 13.74 26.41 -8.29
C VAL A 146 15.20 26.72 -8.65
N GLY A 147 16.04 25.70 -8.82
CA GLY A 147 17.44 25.88 -9.22
C GLY A 147 17.60 26.49 -10.62
N ILE A 148 16.75 26.07 -11.58
CA ILE A 148 16.78 26.58 -12.96
C ILE A 148 16.25 28.03 -13.03
N ALA A 149 15.15 28.32 -12.32
CA ALA A 149 14.61 29.68 -12.25
C ALA A 149 15.55 30.66 -11.54
N GLY A 150 16.18 30.23 -10.43
CA GLY A 150 17.17 31.02 -9.71
C GLY A 150 18.45 31.29 -10.51
N GLY A 151 18.97 30.27 -11.23
CA GLY A 151 20.14 30.41 -12.10
C GLY A 151 19.89 31.34 -13.31
N LEU A 152 18.68 31.33 -13.87
CA LEU A 152 18.28 32.26 -14.94
C LEU A 152 18.13 33.70 -14.46
N MET A 153 17.66 33.93 -13.22
CA MET A 153 17.60 35.29 -12.65
C MET A 153 18.98 35.86 -12.28
N LEU A 154 19.89 35.02 -11.76
CA LEU A 154 21.26 35.43 -11.42
C LEU A 154 22.12 35.72 -12.66
N SER A 155 21.95 34.96 -13.75
CA SER A 155 22.67 35.20 -15.01
C SER A 155 22.20 36.45 -15.76
N ARG A 156 20.93 36.84 -15.61
CA ARG A 156 20.41 38.12 -16.15
C ARG A 156 20.95 39.34 -15.42
N ARG A 157 21.15 39.27 -14.09
CA ARG A 157 21.70 40.39 -13.30
C ARG A 157 23.17 40.72 -13.62
N ARG A 158 23.96 39.73 -14.07
CA ARG A 158 25.38 39.94 -14.41
C ARG A 158 25.63 40.53 -15.81
N ARG A 159 24.60 40.67 -16.66
CA ARG A 159 24.73 41.28 -17.99
C ARG A 159 24.31 42.74 -18.06
N SER A 160 23.83 43.32 -16.96
CA SER A 160 23.39 44.72 -16.88
C SER A 160 24.32 45.62 -16.05
N ALA A 161 25.58 45.22 -15.86
CA ALA A 161 26.63 46.04 -15.25
C ALA A 161 27.74 46.29 -16.27
#